data_AF-A0AAE0IEU1-F1
#
_entry.id   AF-A0AAE0IEU1-F1
#
_cell.length_a   1.000
_cell.length_b   1.000
_cell.length_c   1.000
_cell.angle_alpha   90.00
_cell.angle_beta   90.00
_cell.angle_gamma   90.00
#
_symmetry.space_group_name_H-M   'P 1'
#
loop_
_entity.id
_entity.type
_entity.pdbx_description
1 polymer ?
#
loop_
_entity_poly.entity_id
_entity_poly.type
_entity_poly.pdbx_seq_one_letter_code
_entity_poly.pdbx_strand_id
1 'polypeptide(L)'
;ACMRGTVSSVQQLLQQNVDPRTTFGCYDRSYLAAAVLNKTPAVLSYLLEKRLPVDSQDTLGMTPLHVAAEGAADEFVDVLLHHNADISVLDHLGRRPFHWAVCNLNLGNTVGTLEKLLYQKSDIHLPDEEGLTPLHIAASHGALTA
;
A
#
# COMPACT_ATOMS: atom_id res chain seq x y z
N ALA A 1 6.13 -2.35 18.50
CA ALA A 1 7.38 -2.76 17.81
C ALA A 1 7.43 -2.24 16.39
N CYS A 2 6.48 -2.58 15.51
CA CYS A 2 6.44 -2.06 14.13
C CYS A 2 6.25 -0.52 14.09
N MET A 3 5.44 0.05 15.00
CA MET A 3 5.33 1.52 15.17
C MET A 3 6.62 2.21 15.66
N ARG A 4 7.59 1.46 16.19
CA ARG A 4 8.89 1.99 16.63
C ARG A 4 10.02 1.71 15.62
N GLY A 5 9.70 1.06 14.50
CA GLY A 5 10.52 0.99 13.29
C GLY A 5 11.81 0.14 13.32
N THR A 6 12.08 -0.62 14.39
CA THR A 6 13.32 -1.43 14.44
C THR A 6 13.06 -2.90 14.13
N VAL A 7 13.87 -3.46 13.23
CA VAL A 7 13.84 -4.89 12.86
C VAL A 7 14.02 -5.76 14.10
N SER A 8 14.91 -5.39 15.02
CA SER A 8 15.14 -6.12 16.27
C SER A 8 13.88 -6.23 17.15
N SER A 9 13.07 -5.16 17.22
CA SER A 9 11.82 -5.20 17.98
C SER A 9 10.80 -6.14 17.33
N VAL A 10 10.74 -6.16 15.99
CA VAL A 10 9.85 -7.06 15.25
C VAL A 10 10.32 -8.50 15.41
N GLN A 11 11.62 -8.76 15.25
CA GLN A 11 12.25 -10.07 15.43
C GLN A 11 12.02 -10.63 16.83
N GLN A 12 12.14 -9.80 17.87
CA GLN A 12 11.86 -10.20 19.24
C GLN A 12 10.37 -10.53 19.46
N LEU A 13 9.46 -9.85 18.76
CA LEU A 13 8.02 -10.12 18.84
C LEU A 13 7.64 -11.43 18.13
N LEU A 14 8.27 -11.73 17.00
CA LEU A 14 8.12 -13.02 16.31
C LEU A 14 8.65 -14.19 17.14
N GLN A 15 9.68 -13.96 17.96
CA GLN A 15 10.20 -14.97 18.90
C GLN A 15 9.23 -15.25 20.07
N GLN A 16 8.30 -14.35 20.36
CA GLN A 16 7.29 -14.51 21.43
C GLN A 16 6.07 -15.34 20.98
N ASN A 17 6.19 -16.13 19.90
CA ASN A 17 5.13 -16.98 19.36
C ASN A 17 3.88 -16.20 18.91
N VAL A 18 4.04 -14.92 18.59
CA VAL A 18 2.99 -14.11 17.96
C VAL A 18 2.93 -14.48 16.48
N ASP A 19 1.75 -14.88 16.00
CA ASP A 19 1.56 -15.18 14.59
C ASP A 19 1.77 -13.89 13.77
N PRO A 20 2.77 -13.82 12.89
CA PRO A 20 3.04 -12.63 12.09
C PRO A 20 1.93 -12.31 11.07
N ARG A 21 0.95 -13.21 10.88
CA ARG A 21 -0.23 -12.96 10.04
C ARG A 21 -1.36 -12.28 10.80
N THR A 22 -1.23 -12.09 12.11
CA THR A 22 -2.28 -11.39 12.87
C THR A 22 -2.39 -9.94 12.44
N THR A 23 -3.62 -9.48 12.38
CA THR A 23 -3.98 -8.08 12.18
C THR A 23 -4.06 -7.37 13.54
N PHE A 24 -3.97 -6.03 13.53
CA PHE A 24 -4.09 -5.24 14.75
C PHE A 24 -4.62 -3.83 14.50
N GLY A 25 -5.02 -3.16 15.58
CA GLY A 25 -5.57 -1.80 15.55
C GLY A 25 -7.04 -1.76 15.16
N CYS A 26 -7.60 -0.57 15.01
CA CYS A 26 -9.02 -0.37 14.68
C CYS A 26 -9.38 -0.72 13.22
N TYR A 27 -8.37 -0.93 12.37
CA TYR A 27 -8.55 -1.24 10.95
C TYR A 27 -8.08 -2.66 10.61
N ASP A 28 -7.78 -3.52 11.59
CA ASP A 28 -7.20 -4.85 11.36
C ASP A 28 -6.06 -4.83 10.32
N ARG A 29 -5.12 -3.90 10.48
CA ARG A 29 -4.00 -3.79 9.54
C ARG A 29 -3.00 -4.91 9.76
N SER A 30 -2.47 -5.41 8.64
CA SER A 30 -1.33 -6.32 8.67
C SER A 30 -0.06 -5.59 9.14
N TYR A 31 0.90 -6.35 9.66
CA TYR A 31 2.22 -5.80 9.98
C TYR A 31 2.94 -5.21 8.76
N LEU A 32 2.63 -5.71 7.55
CA LEU A 32 3.15 -5.15 6.29
C LEU A 32 2.59 -3.76 6.04
N ALA A 33 1.26 -3.57 6.11
CA ALA A 33 0.63 -2.27 5.93
C ALA A 33 1.12 -1.25 6.98
N ALA A 34 1.35 -1.70 8.21
CA ALA A 34 1.95 -0.85 9.23
C ALA A 34 3.41 -0.48 8.95
N ALA A 35 4.23 -1.39 8.39
CA ALA A 35 5.61 -1.07 8.02
C ALA A 35 5.68 0.02 6.93
N VAL A 36 4.74 -0.03 5.97
CA VAL A 36 4.55 0.99 4.93
C VAL A 36 4.14 2.33 5.56
N LEU A 37 3.10 2.36 6.39
CA LEU A 37 2.66 3.59 7.07
C LEU A 37 3.77 4.26 7.89
N ASN A 38 4.54 3.46 8.62
CA ASN A 38 5.63 3.95 9.46
C ASN A 38 6.91 4.27 8.67
N LYS A 39 6.89 4.14 7.33
CA LYS A 39 8.02 4.40 6.43
C LYS A 39 9.28 3.64 6.84
N THR A 40 9.11 2.34 7.09
CA THR A 40 10.20 1.45 7.53
C THR A 40 10.49 0.36 6.50
N PRO A 41 11.31 0.61 5.46
CA PRO A 41 11.51 -0.34 4.36
C PRO A 41 12.27 -1.59 4.83
N ALA A 42 13.23 -1.43 5.75
CA ALA A 42 13.95 -2.56 6.34
C ALA A 42 13.02 -3.54 7.09
N VAL A 43 12.00 -3.02 7.77
CA VAL A 43 11.00 -3.86 8.45
C VAL A 43 10.09 -4.54 7.42
N LEU A 44 9.68 -3.82 6.38
CA LEU A 44 8.87 -4.39 5.30
C LEU A 44 9.58 -5.58 4.63
N SER A 45 10.83 -5.40 4.19
CA SER A 45 11.60 -6.47 3.54
C SER A 45 11.78 -7.68 4.46
N TYR A 46 12.11 -7.45 5.73
CA TYR A 46 12.23 -8.53 6.71
C TYR A 46 10.92 -9.31 6.90
N LEU A 47 9.78 -8.62 6.93
CA LEU A 47 8.47 -9.26 7.04
C LEU A 47 8.12 -10.07 5.78
N LEU A 48 8.43 -9.55 4.58
CA LEU A 48 8.20 -10.25 3.32
C LEU A 48 9.08 -11.50 3.18
N GLU A 49 10.32 -11.47 3.67
CA GLU A 49 11.20 -12.65 3.77
C GLU A 49 10.58 -13.78 4.61
N LYS A 50 9.72 -13.45 5.58
CA LYS A 50 8.96 -14.43 6.38
C LYS A 50 7.74 -15.01 5.66
N ARG A 51 7.60 -14.74 4.35
CA ARG A 51 6.48 -15.22 3.51
C ARG A 51 5.12 -14.84 4.06
N LEU A 52 5.03 -13.60 4.53
CA LEU A 52 3.75 -13.01 4.89
C LEU A 52 2.91 -12.74 3.65
N PRO A 53 1.57 -12.88 3.76
CA PRO A 53 0.66 -12.54 2.66
C PRO A 53 0.81 -11.07 2.28
N VAL A 54 1.38 -10.82 1.11
CA VAL A 54 1.69 -9.47 0.60
C VAL A 54 0.42 -8.63 0.38
N ASP A 55 -0.68 -9.30 0.00
CA ASP A 55 -1.97 -8.67 -0.31
C ASP A 55 -2.99 -8.77 0.83
N SER A 56 -2.54 -8.90 2.08
CA SER A 56 -3.46 -8.87 3.23
C SER A 56 -4.25 -7.57 3.28
N GLN A 57 -5.57 -7.69 3.15
CA GLN A 57 -6.50 -6.58 3.23
C GLN A 57 -6.82 -6.23 4.68
N ASP A 58 -6.96 -4.93 4.95
CA ASP A 58 -7.45 -4.39 6.21
C ASP A 58 -8.99 -4.27 6.21
N THR A 59 -9.61 -3.71 7.25
CA THR A 59 -11.09 -3.59 7.31
C THR A 59 -11.70 -2.67 6.26
N LEU A 60 -10.89 -1.91 5.51
CA LEU A 60 -11.33 -1.10 4.38
C LEU A 60 -11.09 -1.82 3.05
N GLY A 61 -10.59 -3.04 3.07
CA GLY A 61 -10.18 -3.78 1.89
C GLY A 61 -8.81 -3.33 1.35
N MET A 62 -8.08 -2.47 2.07
CA MET A 62 -6.81 -1.93 1.58
C MET A 62 -5.67 -2.92 1.81
N THR A 63 -4.89 -3.17 0.76
CA THR A 63 -3.63 -3.91 0.84
C THR A 63 -2.46 -2.99 1.21
N PRO A 64 -1.29 -3.52 1.61
CA PRO A 64 -0.07 -2.71 1.78
C PRO A 64 0.28 -1.88 0.53
N LEU A 65 -0.06 -2.38 -0.67
CA LEU A 65 0.16 -1.65 -1.93
C LEU A 65 -0.79 -0.45 -2.09
N HIS A 66 -2.04 -0.56 -1.63
CA HIS A 66 -2.95 0.61 -1.56
C HIS A 66 -2.37 1.70 -0.67
N VAL A 67 -1.88 1.33 0.51
CA VAL A 67 -1.28 2.25 1.48
C VAL A 67 0.00 2.89 0.92
N ALA A 68 0.85 2.11 0.23
CA ALA A 68 2.08 2.62 -0.38
C ALA A 68 1.77 3.60 -1.52
N ALA A 69 0.75 3.28 -2.33
CA ALA A 69 0.26 4.12 -3.41
C ALA A 69 -0.31 5.44 -2.89
N GLU A 70 -1.17 5.39 -1.87
CA GLU A 70 -1.72 6.58 -1.20
C GLU A 70 -0.60 7.50 -0.68
N GLY A 71 0.43 6.93 -0.04
CA GLY A 71 1.53 7.70 0.55
C GLY A 71 2.60 8.21 -0.42
N ALA A 72 2.46 7.97 -1.74
CA ALA A 72 3.50 8.21 -2.76
C ALA A 72 4.87 7.62 -2.38
N ALA A 73 4.86 6.43 -1.78
CA ALA A 73 6.02 5.77 -1.19
C ALA A 73 6.67 4.81 -2.20
N ASP A 74 7.39 5.36 -3.15
CA ASP A 74 7.94 4.67 -4.33
C ASP A 74 8.86 3.49 -4.00
N GLU A 75 9.69 3.59 -2.95
CA GLU A 75 10.54 2.49 -2.46
C GLU A 75 9.70 1.30 -1.96
N PHE A 76 8.58 1.56 -1.29
CA PHE A 76 7.70 0.52 -0.76
C PHE A 76 6.92 -0.15 -1.88
N VAL A 77 6.51 0.61 -2.89
CA VAL A 77 5.88 0.08 -4.09
C VAL A 77 6.82 -0.89 -4.80
N ASP A 78 8.11 -0.55 -4.98
CA ASP A 78 9.09 -1.46 -5.58
C ASP A 78 9.23 -2.76 -4.78
N VAL A 79 9.39 -2.65 -3.46
CA VAL A 79 9.52 -3.82 -2.59
C VAL A 79 8.28 -4.72 -2.68
N LEU A 80 7.08 -4.14 -2.61
CA LEU A 80 5.83 -4.89 -2.69
C LEU A 80 5.66 -5.57 -4.06
N LEU A 81 5.93 -4.85 -5.16
CA LEU A 81 5.86 -5.40 -6.51
C LEU A 81 6.92 -6.49 -6.75
N HIS A 82 8.14 -6.33 -6.20
CA HIS A 82 9.18 -7.36 -6.26
C HIS A 82 8.76 -8.66 -5.56
N HIS A 83 7.91 -8.55 -4.53
CA HIS A 83 7.31 -9.67 -3.83
C HIS A 83 5.95 -10.13 -4.41
N ASN A 84 5.65 -9.75 -5.67
CA ASN A 84 4.43 -10.11 -6.42
C ASN A 84 3.11 -9.60 -5.79
N ALA A 85 3.12 -8.39 -5.22
CA ALA A 85 1.87 -7.74 -4.82
C ALA A 85 0.91 -7.59 -6.01
N ASP A 86 -0.36 -7.91 -5.80
CA ASP A 86 -1.40 -7.81 -6.81
C ASP A 86 -1.90 -6.36 -6.94
N ILE A 87 -1.69 -5.78 -8.13
CA ILE A 87 -2.09 -4.41 -8.48
C ILE A 87 -3.58 -4.27 -8.80
N SER A 88 -4.29 -5.40 -8.92
CA SER A 88 -5.69 -5.46 -9.35
C SER A 88 -6.67 -5.61 -8.19
N VAL A 89 -6.17 -5.79 -6.96
CA VAL A 89 -6.99 -5.88 -5.75
C VAL A 89 -7.83 -4.63 -5.60
N LEU A 90 -9.09 -4.84 -5.23
CA LEU A 90 -10.06 -3.79 -4.98
C LEU A 90 -10.24 -3.63 -3.47
N ASP A 91 -10.24 -2.38 -3.01
CA ASP A 91 -10.74 -2.04 -1.68
C ASP A 91 -12.28 -2.02 -1.64
N HIS A 92 -12.86 -1.65 -0.50
CA HIS A 92 -14.31 -1.58 -0.32
C HIS A 92 -14.99 -0.43 -1.09
N LEU A 93 -14.23 0.44 -1.77
CA LEU A 93 -14.76 1.47 -2.67
C LEU A 93 -14.63 1.03 -4.15
N GLY A 94 -14.19 -0.21 -4.40
CA GLY A 94 -13.85 -0.68 -5.74
C GLY A 94 -12.61 -0.01 -6.32
N ARG A 95 -11.79 0.62 -5.48
CA ARG A 95 -10.58 1.30 -5.91
C ARG A 95 -9.40 0.34 -5.90
N ARG A 96 -8.58 0.48 -6.92
CA ARG A 96 -7.28 -0.21 -7.04
C ARG A 96 -6.19 0.64 -6.41
N PRO A 97 -4.99 0.10 -6.14
CA PRO A 97 -3.85 0.90 -5.68
C PRO A 97 -3.57 2.10 -6.60
N PHE A 98 -3.75 1.94 -7.91
CA PHE A 98 -3.58 3.05 -8.86
C PHE A 98 -4.55 4.22 -8.65
N HIS A 99 -5.80 3.96 -8.24
CA HIS A 99 -6.77 5.01 -7.92
C HIS A 99 -6.29 5.85 -6.72
N TRP A 100 -5.65 5.22 -5.75
CA TRP A 100 -5.08 5.92 -4.59
C TRP A 100 -3.79 6.68 -4.91
N ALA A 101 -2.96 6.15 -5.81
CA ALA A 101 -1.77 6.86 -6.29
C ALA A 101 -2.10 8.20 -6.94
N VAL A 102 -3.22 8.29 -7.68
CA VAL A 102 -3.64 9.53 -8.35
C VAL A 102 -4.35 10.53 -7.42
N CYS A 103 -4.83 10.13 -6.25
CA CYS A 103 -5.42 11.06 -5.27
C CYS A 103 -4.39 12.08 -4.76
N ASN A 104 -3.12 11.69 -4.69
CA ASN A 104 -2.08 12.47 -4.01
C ASN A 104 -1.04 13.07 -4.97
N LEU A 105 -1.44 13.46 -6.18
CA LEU A 105 -0.56 14.03 -7.23
C LEU A 105 0.33 15.21 -6.79
N ASN A 106 -0.02 15.89 -5.70
CA ASN A 106 0.74 17.01 -5.14
C ASN A 106 1.90 16.59 -4.22
N LEU A 107 2.05 15.30 -3.90
CA LEU A 107 3.24 14.80 -3.21
C LEU A 107 4.38 14.66 -4.23
N GLY A 108 5.56 15.22 -3.93
CA GLY A 108 6.68 15.32 -4.88
C GLY A 108 7.15 13.99 -5.50
N ASN A 109 6.85 12.84 -4.89
CA ASN A 109 7.23 11.50 -5.38
C ASN A 109 6.10 10.72 -6.08
N THR A 110 4.95 11.35 -6.34
CA THR A 110 3.78 10.65 -6.89
C THR A 110 4.02 10.14 -8.31
N VAL A 111 4.79 10.88 -9.12
CA VAL A 111 5.12 10.50 -10.49
C VAL A 111 5.84 9.15 -10.54
N GLY A 112 6.84 8.93 -9.69
CA GLY A 112 7.57 7.66 -9.66
C GLY A 112 6.69 6.48 -9.24
N THR A 113 5.78 6.69 -8.29
CA THR A 113 4.80 5.66 -7.88
C THR A 113 3.84 5.32 -9.03
N LEU A 114 3.34 6.33 -9.75
CA LEU A 114 2.46 6.13 -10.90
C LEU A 114 3.15 5.42 -12.05
N GLU A 115 4.39 5.81 -12.39
CA GLU A 115 5.19 5.16 -13.44
C GLU A 115 5.39 3.68 -13.14
N LYS A 116 5.71 3.34 -11.88
CA LYS A 116 5.88 1.94 -11.44
C LYS A 116 4.60 1.13 -11.59
N LEU A 117 3.46 1.68 -11.16
CA LEU A 117 2.17 0.99 -11.30
C LEU A 117 1.71 0.89 -12.77
N LEU A 118 2.00 1.91 -13.60
CA LEU A 118 1.74 1.87 -15.05
C LEU A 118 2.58 0.81 -15.75
N TYR A 119 3.86 0.68 -15.37
CA TYR A 119 4.75 -0.33 -15.94
C TYR A 119 4.25 -1.75 -15.73
N GLN A 120 3.53 -1.99 -14.63
CA GLN A 120 2.90 -3.28 -14.32
C GLN A 120 1.59 -3.54 -15.08
N LYS A 121 1.27 -2.73 -16.11
CA LYS A 121 0.03 -2.84 -16.91
C LYS A 121 -1.24 -2.70 -16.06
N SER A 122 -1.22 -1.82 -15.06
CA SER A 122 -2.44 -1.48 -14.33
C SER A 122 -3.48 -0.92 -15.31
N ASP A 123 -4.72 -1.43 -15.23
CA ASP A 123 -5.81 -0.95 -16.07
C ASP A 123 -6.34 0.37 -15.50
N ILE A 124 -5.94 1.47 -16.13
CA ILE A 124 -6.24 2.85 -15.73
C ILE A 124 -7.59 3.35 -16.23
N HIS A 125 -8.34 2.52 -16.96
CA HIS A 125 -9.63 2.90 -17.53
C HIS A 125 -10.81 2.32 -16.75
N LEU A 126 -10.55 1.44 -15.79
CA LEU A 126 -11.59 0.85 -14.98
C LEU A 126 -12.10 1.85 -13.94
N PRO A 127 -13.43 2.02 -13.83
CA PRO A 127 -14.02 2.84 -12.78
C PRO A 127 -14.03 2.12 -11.43
N ASP A 128 -14.07 2.91 -10.36
CA ASP A 128 -14.41 2.45 -9.02
C ASP A 128 -15.93 2.23 -8.84
N GLU A 129 -16.40 1.91 -7.63
CA GLU A 129 -17.83 1.69 -7.36
C GLU A 129 -18.70 2.94 -7.59
N GLU A 130 -18.11 4.14 -7.57
CA GLU A 130 -18.79 5.41 -7.85
C GLU A 130 -18.80 5.74 -9.36
N GLY A 131 -18.22 4.89 -10.20
CA GLY A 131 -18.08 5.15 -11.64
C GLY A 131 -16.91 6.07 -11.98
N LEU A 132 -16.02 6.35 -11.02
CA LEU A 132 -14.90 7.25 -11.20
C LEU A 132 -13.67 6.49 -11.69
N THR A 133 -13.15 6.89 -12.85
CA THR A 133 -11.86 6.40 -13.32
C THR A 133 -10.74 7.09 -12.54
N PRO A 134 -9.52 6.53 -12.52
CA PRO A 134 -8.35 7.23 -11.98
C PRO A 134 -8.18 8.63 -12.55
N LEU A 135 -8.51 8.85 -13.82
CA LEU A 135 -8.45 10.18 -14.43
C LEU A 135 -9.53 11.13 -13.88
N HIS A 136 -10.74 10.65 -13.59
CA HIS A 136 -11.77 11.47 -12.92
C HIS A 136 -11.29 11.89 -11.53
N ILE A 137 -10.69 10.97 -10.78
CA ILE A 137 -10.14 11.24 -9.44
C ILE A 137 -8.99 12.26 -9.54
N ALA A 138 -8.04 12.06 -10.45
CA ALA A 138 -6.93 12.98 -10.70
C ALA A 138 -7.43 14.40 -11.06
N ALA A 139 -8.42 14.49 -11.94
CA ALA A 139 -9.01 15.77 -12.35
C ALA A 139 -9.70 16.48 -11.18
N SER A 140 -10.43 15.75 -10.34
CA SER A 140 -11.09 16.33 -9.15
C SER A 140 -10.07 16.87 -8.14
N HIS A 141 -9.00 16.14 -7.87
CA HIS A 141 -7.98 16.52 -6.89
C HIS A 141 -7.05 17.61 -7.43
N GLY A 142 -6.70 17.57 -8.71
CA GLY A 142 -5.90 18.60 -9.38
C GLY A 142 -6.65 19.92 -9.58
N ALA A 143 -7.98 19.88 -9.83
CA ALA A 143 -8.81 21.07 -9.94
C ALA A 143 -9.09 21.74 -8.58
N LEU A 144 -9.06 20.97 -7.48
CA LEU A 144 -9.17 21.50 -6.11
C LEU A 144 -7.91 22.23 -5.64
N THR A 145 -6.79 22.10 -6.35
CA THR A 145 -5.49 22.67 -5.94
C THR A 145 -4.90 23.68 -6.93
N ALA A 146 -5.66 24.13 -7.93
CA ALA A 146 -5.27 25.17 -8.89
C ALA A 146 -5.69 26.57 -8.43
#